data_AF-A0A7J5YWH0-F1
#
_entry.id   AF-A0A7J5YWH0-F1
#
_cell.length_a   1.000
_cell.length_b   1.000
_cell.length_c   1.000
_cell.angle_alpha   90.00
_cell.angle_beta   90.00
_cell.angle_gamma   90.00
#
_symmetry.space_group_name_H-M   'P 1'
#
loop_
_entity.id
_entity.type
_entity.pdbx_description
1 polymer ?
#
loop_
_entity_poly.entity_id
_entity_poly.type
_entity_poly.pdbx_seq_one_letter_code
_entity_poly.pdbx_strand_id
1 'polypeptide(L)'
;MDVFGKLCLLAAPEVSEIQLAETPNDSDVISMTVRASHFHPDVITFRWFCQGSELSPVASQASQCKLPQSELEKGGTKVWVSVHHIALKQPVTRETRGFMKRPCVSEIVGSTSSPEPTLGCEITDFYPPNVSVTWLKLREGEQDDREEEAIEGGEMWGPVQTQPRLYRATATLKRTATNQDKKKRGGGIICRVEHCSLQEPIEKLWSNVDIVAPSIPPSISVCWSSEGVGVFSLLLKGGHPKVKLLWAAGGSTLSPLVSNETEEIGDDGQREMKSVCALERSTSLAIQMNKQPERRRNGHAIKTKAAVTDPDAEGIEYIDEKVEVENNNIDRDEDTQSEVDEDSDKEMEEDPGALHINRVSMSKTPRENERARLRVSLEITHPAFKLPVYRTWTEPNEEMSSSA
;
A
#
# COMPACT_ATOMS: atom_id res chain seq x y z
N MET A 1 62.08 -21.08 -26.33
CA MET A 1 60.96 -20.64 -27.20
C MET A 1 59.68 -21.10 -26.52
N ASP A 2 59.09 -20.23 -25.71
CA ASP A 2 57.82 -20.50 -25.04
C ASP A 2 56.69 -20.20 -26.04
N VAL A 3 55.99 -21.25 -26.46
CA VAL A 3 54.76 -21.14 -27.27
C VAL A 3 53.63 -21.75 -26.44
N PHE A 4 53.26 -21.09 -25.36
CA PHE A 4 51.95 -21.24 -24.75
C PHE A 4 51.17 -19.95 -25.03
N GLY A 5 50.52 -19.90 -26.20
CA GLY A 5 49.51 -18.89 -26.48
C GLY A 5 48.36 -19.08 -25.49
N LYS A 6 48.26 -18.21 -24.49
CA LYS A 6 47.07 -18.11 -23.63
C LYS A 6 45.88 -17.86 -24.55
N LEU A 7 44.94 -18.81 -24.60
CA LEU A 7 43.60 -18.52 -25.10
C LEU A 7 42.97 -17.47 -24.16
N CYS A 8 42.95 -16.21 -24.58
CA CYS A 8 42.17 -15.19 -23.91
C CYS A 8 40.69 -15.40 -24.30
N LEU A 9 39.89 -15.87 -23.34
CA LEU A 9 38.47 -16.12 -23.54
C LEU A 9 37.73 -14.78 -23.50
N LEU A 10 37.55 -14.17 -24.68
CA LEU A 10 36.86 -12.89 -24.83
C LEU A 10 35.35 -13.09 -24.71
N ALA A 11 34.69 -12.26 -23.90
CA ALA A 11 33.23 -12.22 -23.79
C ALA A 11 32.74 -10.78 -24.01
N ALA A 12 31.79 -10.62 -24.93
CA ALA A 12 31.22 -9.33 -25.29
C ALA A 12 30.18 -8.86 -24.24
N PRO A 13 30.13 -7.56 -23.91
CA PRO A 13 29.20 -7.03 -22.92
C PRO A 13 27.76 -7.03 -23.39
N GLU A 14 26.87 -7.38 -22.48
CA GLU A 14 25.45 -7.05 -22.56
C GLU A 14 25.25 -5.63 -22.03
N VAL A 15 24.70 -4.74 -22.86
CA VAL A 15 24.56 -3.31 -22.54
C VAL A 15 23.08 -2.95 -22.41
N SER A 16 22.69 -2.42 -21.25
CA SER A 16 21.34 -1.96 -20.96
C SER A 16 20.93 -0.75 -21.79
N GLU A 17 19.64 -0.42 -21.78
CA GLU A 17 19.18 0.91 -22.20
C GLU A 17 19.70 2.00 -21.24
N ILE A 18 19.71 3.25 -21.71
CA ILE A 18 20.07 4.39 -20.85
C ILE A 18 18.90 4.70 -19.91
N GLN A 19 19.18 4.73 -18.61
CA GLN A 19 18.24 5.10 -17.57
C GLN A 19 18.45 6.57 -17.18
N LEU A 20 17.35 7.34 -17.11
CA LEU A 20 17.38 8.72 -16.63
C LEU A 20 16.89 8.75 -15.18
N ALA A 21 17.61 9.48 -14.32
CA ALA A 21 17.25 9.74 -12.94
C ALA A 21 17.46 11.21 -12.61
N GLU A 22 16.46 11.83 -11.99
CA GLU A 22 16.59 13.15 -11.37
C GLU A 22 17.39 13.01 -10.08
N THR A 23 18.37 13.89 -9.85
CA THR A 23 19.14 13.86 -8.60
C THR A 23 18.37 14.58 -7.49
N PRO A 24 18.05 13.91 -6.36
CA PRO A 24 17.23 14.51 -5.31
C PRO A 24 17.86 15.73 -4.62
N ASN A 25 19.18 15.92 -4.76
CA ASN A 25 19.92 17.02 -4.15
C ASN A 25 20.19 18.19 -5.10
N ASP A 26 19.93 18.03 -6.40
CA ASP A 26 20.18 19.07 -7.41
C ASP A 26 19.16 18.91 -8.54
N SER A 27 18.11 19.73 -8.50
CA SER A 27 17.00 19.67 -9.45
C SER A 27 17.39 20.14 -10.85
N ASP A 28 18.55 20.79 -11.02
CA ASP A 28 19.01 21.35 -12.30
C ASP A 28 19.94 20.38 -13.06
N VAL A 29 20.18 19.18 -12.53
CA VAL A 29 21.05 18.17 -13.17
C VAL A 29 20.29 16.86 -13.33
N ILE A 30 20.30 16.35 -14.57
CA ILE A 30 19.79 15.01 -14.87
C ILE A 30 20.96 14.05 -14.94
N SER A 31 20.81 12.92 -14.27
CA SER A 31 21.76 11.83 -14.36
C SER A 31 21.26 10.75 -15.32
N MET A 32 22.16 10.29 -16.18
CA MET A 32 21.93 9.22 -17.13
C MET A 32 22.91 8.08 -16.85
N THR A 33 22.42 6.85 -16.76
CA THR A 33 23.24 5.68 -16.41
C THR A 33 23.02 4.55 -17.41
N VAL A 34 24.09 3.85 -17.77
CA VAL A 34 24.07 2.63 -18.58
C VAL A 34 24.81 1.52 -17.85
N ARG A 35 24.31 0.28 -17.88
CA ARG A 35 24.96 -0.88 -17.28
C ARG A 35 25.52 -1.79 -18.35
N ALA A 36 26.73 -2.30 -18.12
CA ALA A 36 27.32 -3.38 -18.91
C ALA A 36 27.59 -4.58 -18.01
N SER A 37 27.22 -5.77 -18.44
CA SER A 37 27.40 -7.02 -17.71
C SER A 37 27.95 -8.13 -18.60
N HIS A 38 28.41 -9.23 -17.98
CA HIS A 38 28.80 -10.46 -18.67
C HIS A 38 29.91 -10.31 -19.73
N PHE A 39 30.96 -9.52 -19.45
CA PHE A 39 32.09 -9.32 -20.36
C PHE A 39 33.44 -9.67 -19.76
N HIS A 40 34.39 -9.99 -20.63
CA HIS A 40 35.79 -10.23 -20.27
C HIS A 40 36.72 -9.84 -21.42
N PRO A 41 37.85 -9.15 -21.16
CA PRO A 41 38.33 -8.68 -19.85
C PRO A 41 37.50 -7.52 -19.30
N ASP A 42 37.63 -7.25 -18.00
CA ASP A 42 36.84 -6.26 -17.24
C ASP A 42 37.16 -4.79 -17.62
N VAL A 43 37.94 -4.59 -18.67
CA VAL A 43 38.27 -3.27 -19.22
C VAL A 43 37.25 -2.92 -20.29
N ILE A 44 36.42 -1.92 -19.99
CA ILE A 44 35.38 -1.40 -20.88
C ILE A 44 35.41 0.12 -20.88
N THR A 45 35.06 0.75 -21.99
CA THR A 45 35.05 2.22 -22.13
C THR A 45 33.68 2.69 -22.59
N PHE A 46 33.15 3.71 -21.94
CA PHE A 46 31.91 4.37 -22.33
C PHE A 46 32.22 5.78 -22.80
N ARG A 47 31.64 6.17 -23.92
CA ARG A 47 31.76 7.53 -24.48
C ARG A 47 30.38 8.12 -24.64
N TRP A 48 30.14 9.24 -23.97
CA TRP A 48 28.85 9.92 -24.01
C TRP A 48 28.88 11.05 -25.03
N PHE A 49 27.76 11.27 -25.70
CA PHE A 49 27.62 12.26 -26.74
C PHE A 49 26.30 13.01 -26.58
N CYS A 50 26.31 14.29 -26.91
CA CYS A 50 25.14 15.15 -26.92
C CYS A 50 25.16 16.00 -28.19
N GLN A 51 24.07 15.97 -28.97
CA GLN A 51 23.92 16.73 -30.22
C GLN A 51 25.10 16.60 -31.22
N GLY A 52 25.78 15.45 -31.24
CA GLY A 52 26.91 15.20 -32.13
C GLY A 52 28.28 15.56 -31.57
N SER A 53 28.34 16.17 -30.39
CA SER A 53 29.60 16.45 -29.69
C SER A 53 29.85 15.41 -28.60
N GLU A 54 31.10 14.94 -28.49
CA GLU A 54 31.52 14.08 -27.38
C GLU A 54 31.50 14.90 -26.09
N LEU A 55 30.81 14.39 -25.08
CA LEU A 55 30.78 15.00 -23.77
C LEU A 55 32.10 14.69 -23.06
N SER A 56 32.83 15.74 -22.71
CA SER A 56 33.98 15.61 -21.81
C SER A 56 33.48 15.16 -20.43
N PRO A 57 34.28 14.40 -19.67
CA PRO A 57 33.76 13.67 -18.52
C PRO A 57 33.27 14.63 -17.43
N VAL A 58 31.95 14.79 -17.32
CA VAL A 58 31.29 15.31 -16.12
C VAL A 58 31.17 14.13 -15.15
N ALA A 59 32.31 13.75 -14.55
CA ALA A 59 32.51 12.44 -13.95
C ALA A 59 31.56 12.08 -12.79
N SER A 60 31.03 10.85 -12.79
CA SER A 60 31.11 9.92 -11.66
C SER A 60 30.93 8.48 -12.17
N GLN A 61 32.02 7.70 -12.28
CA GLN A 61 32.03 6.29 -12.74
C GLN A 61 31.68 6.08 -14.23
N ALA A 62 32.43 5.20 -14.89
CA ALA A 62 32.44 5.02 -16.34
C ALA A 62 31.05 4.76 -16.98
N SER A 63 30.03 4.40 -16.20
CA SER A 63 28.65 4.14 -16.63
C SER A 63 27.69 5.33 -16.57
N GLN A 64 28.08 6.50 -16.02
CA GLN A 64 27.15 7.60 -15.73
C GLN A 64 27.55 8.89 -16.45
N CYS A 65 26.55 9.64 -16.89
CA CYS A 65 26.66 10.99 -17.45
C CYS A 65 25.72 11.94 -16.68
N LYS A 66 26.13 13.20 -16.53
CA LYS A 66 25.33 14.26 -15.91
C LYS A 66 25.28 15.44 -16.86
N LEU A 67 24.08 15.93 -17.14
CA LEU A 67 23.85 17.08 -18.00
C LEU A 67 22.95 18.09 -17.28
N PRO A 68 23.16 19.40 -17.50
CA PRO A 68 22.21 20.42 -17.07
C PRO A 68 20.83 20.10 -17.63
N GLN A 69 19.80 20.28 -16.80
CA GLN A 69 18.43 20.02 -17.18
C GLN A 69 18.09 20.81 -18.45
N SER A 70 18.44 22.12 -18.45
CA SER A 70 18.34 23.09 -19.56
C SER A 70 18.81 22.59 -20.93
N GLU A 71 19.83 21.74 -20.98
CA GLU A 71 20.33 21.19 -22.24
C GLU A 71 19.41 20.09 -22.81
N LEU A 72 18.70 19.35 -21.96
CA LEU A 72 17.68 18.38 -22.36
C LEU A 72 16.33 19.04 -22.69
N GLU A 73 16.05 20.24 -22.16
CA GLU A 73 14.77 20.96 -22.31
C GLU A 73 14.49 21.49 -23.72
N LYS A 74 15.52 21.62 -24.55
CA LYS A 74 15.39 22.12 -25.93
C LYS A 74 14.65 21.14 -26.86
N GLY A 75 14.19 19.98 -26.36
CA GLY A 75 13.25 19.09 -27.05
C GLY A 75 13.80 18.35 -28.27
N GLY A 76 15.09 18.48 -28.57
CA GLY A 76 15.79 17.81 -29.68
C GLY A 76 17.18 17.31 -29.31
N THR A 77 17.52 17.34 -28.02
CA THR A 77 18.84 16.97 -27.52
C THR A 77 18.98 15.47 -27.50
N LYS A 78 19.59 14.94 -28.56
CA LYS A 78 19.97 13.54 -28.68
C LYS A 78 21.18 13.29 -27.80
N VAL A 79 21.01 12.40 -26.83
CA VAL A 79 22.12 11.93 -25.99
C VAL A 79 22.28 10.45 -26.23
N TRP A 80 23.52 10.00 -26.48
CA TRP A 80 23.81 8.59 -26.66
C TRP A 80 25.14 8.22 -26.02
N VAL A 81 25.30 6.93 -25.76
CA VAL A 81 26.53 6.34 -25.26
C VAL A 81 27.04 5.31 -26.25
N SER A 82 28.34 5.34 -26.52
CA SER A 82 29.06 4.35 -27.30
C SER A 82 29.97 3.53 -26.39
N VAL A 83 29.70 2.23 -26.30
CA VAL A 83 30.37 1.28 -25.43
C VAL A 83 31.39 0.49 -26.24
N HIS A 84 32.66 0.61 -25.84
CA HIS A 84 33.80 0.00 -26.50
C HIS A 84 34.37 -1.10 -25.60
N HIS A 85 34.60 -2.27 -26.19
CA HIS A 85 35.18 -3.42 -25.53
C HIS A 85 35.97 -4.25 -26.55
N ILE A 86 37.06 -4.88 -26.12
CA ILE A 86 37.97 -5.63 -27.02
C ILE A 86 37.30 -6.85 -27.67
N ALA A 87 36.28 -7.43 -27.05
CA ALA A 87 35.50 -8.53 -27.61
C ALA A 87 34.47 -8.08 -28.67
N LEU A 88 34.24 -6.77 -28.81
CA LEU A 88 33.31 -6.21 -29.79
C LEU A 88 34.03 -5.88 -31.10
N LYS A 89 33.48 -6.33 -32.23
CA LYS A 89 33.95 -5.91 -33.57
C LYS A 89 33.63 -4.45 -33.89
N GLN A 90 32.53 -3.94 -33.32
CA GLN A 90 32.09 -2.55 -33.42
C GLN A 90 31.50 -2.11 -32.08
N PRO A 91 31.64 -0.83 -31.70
CA PRO A 91 31.05 -0.33 -30.46
C PRO A 91 29.53 -0.51 -30.41
N VAL A 92 29.00 -0.80 -29.23
CA VAL A 92 27.54 -0.84 -29.01
C VAL A 92 27.06 0.57 -28.69
N THR A 93 26.08 1.07 -29.43
CA THR A 93 25.49 2.40 -29.19
C THR A 93 24.10 2.27 -28.58
N ARG A 94 23.82 3.11 -27.57
CA ARG A 94 22.49 3.29 -26.97
C ARG A 94 22.14 4.76 -27.00
N GLU A 95 20.96 5.11 -27.51
CA GLU A 95 20.46 6.48 -27.60
C GLU A 95 19.31 6.66 -26.61
N THR A 96 19.21 7.81 -25.97
CA THR A 96 18.04 8.12 -25.16
C THR A 96 16.81 8.23 -26.03
N ARG A 97 15.66 7.80 -25.50
CA ARG A 97 14.35 8.07 -26.11
C ARG A 97 13.89 9.53 -25.88
N GLY A 98 14.80 10.43 -25.46
CA GLY A 98 14.50 11.78 -24.98
C GLY A 98 14.28 11.85 -23.46
N PHE A 99 14.28 13.07 -22.91
CA PHE A 99 13.75 13.30 -21.56
C PHE A 99 12.25 13.09 -21.64
N MET A 100 11.72 12.11 -20.92
CA MET A 100 10.28 11.85 -20.88
C MET A 100 9.87 11.59 -19.45
N LYS A 101 8.75 12.16 -19.02
CA LYS A 101 8.18 11.93 -17.69
C LYS A 101 6.93 11.07 -17.81
N ARG A 102 6.79 10.12 -16.89
CA ARG A 102 5.65 9.21 -16.85
C ARG A 102 4.39 9.94 -16.37
N PRO A 103 3.25 9.82 -17.08
CA PRO A 103 1.99 10.38 -16.60
C PRO A 103 1.55 9.75 -15.28
N CYS A 104 1.02 10.58 -14.40
CA CYS A 104 0.21 10.17 -13.26
C CYS A 104 -1.26 10.22 -13.68
N VAL A 105 -2.00 9.13 -13.50
CA VAL A 105 -3.42 9.05 -13.88
C VAL A 105 -4.27 8.86 -12.63
N SER A 106 -5.25 9.74 -12.40
CA SER A 106 -6.18 9.63 -11.29
C SER A 106 -7.14 8.46 -11.44
N GLU A 107 -7.83 8.06 -10.37
CA GLU A 107 -9.00 7.20 -10.50
C GLU A 107 -10.08 7.86 -11.36
N ILE A 108 -10.91 7.03 -12.01
CA ILE A 108 -12.05 7.52 -12.78
C ILE A 108 -13.17 7.89 -11.82
N VAL A 109 -13.64 9.13 -11.90
CA VAL A 109 -14.76 9.63 -11.10
C VAL A 109 -15.98 9.82 -11.98
N GLY A 110 -17.16 9.45 -11.47
CA GLY A 110 -18.43 9.69 -12.12
C GLY A 110 -19.12 10.92 -11.54
N SER A 111 -19.61 11.82 -12.40
CA SER A 111 -20.49 12.92 -12.00
C SER A 111 -21.94 12.58 -12.32
N THR A 112 -22.78 12.55 -11.29
CA THR A 112 -24.24 12.33 -11.41
C THR A 112 -25.06 13.62 -11.28
N SER A 113 -24.40 14.76 -11.02
CA SER A 113 -25.06 16.06 -10.80
C SER A 113 -25.42 16.82 -12.09
N SER A 114 -25.10 16.23 -13.24
CA SER A 114 -25.29 16.79 -14.58
C SER A 114 -26.50 16.12 -15.27
N PRO A 115 -27.28 16.83 -16.11
CA PRO A 115 -28.30 16.20 -16.95
C PRO A 115 -27.71 15.13 -17.89
N GLU A 116 -26.41 15.21 -18.19
CA GLU A 116 -25.63 14.18 -18.88
C GLU A 116 -24.57 13.60 -17.92
N PRO A 117 -24.76 12.41 -17.35
CA PRO A 117 -23.76 11.84 -16.45
C PRO A 117 -22.46 11.56 -17.21
N THR A 118 -21.32 11.96 -16.64
CA THR A 118 -20.00 11.82 -17.26
C THR A 118 -19.05 11.06 -16.34
N LEU A 119 -18.10 10.34 -16.95
CA LEU A 119 -16.91 9.84 -16.29
C LEU A 119 -15.74 10.73 -16.62
N GLY A 120 -14.75 10.84 -15.74
CA GLY A 120 -13.51 11.52 -16.07
C GLY A 120 -12.34 11.13 -15.19
N CYS A 121 -11.13 11.33 -15.70
CA CYS A 121 -9.88 11.20 -14.96
C CYS A 121 -8.90 12.32 -15.33
N GLU A 122 -8.01 12.65 -14.40
CA GLU A 122 -6.94 13.62 -14.58
C GLU A 122 -5.64 12.89 -14.94
N ILE A 123 -4.90 13.44 -15.89
CA ILE A 123 -3.59 12.96 -16.33
C ILE A 123 -2.61 14.11 -16.07
N THR A 124 -1.63 13.91 -15.20
CA THR A 124 -0.69 14.96 -14.77
C THR A 124 0.76 14.53 -14.94
N ASP A 125 1.66 15.51 -14.83
CA ASP A 125 3.09 15.31 -14.67
C ASP A 125 3.78 14.55 -15.80
N PHE A 126 3.25 14.65 -17.02
CA PHE A 126 3.83 14.00 -18.20
C PHE A 126 4.57 14.98 -19.11
N TYR A 127 5.52 14.41 -19.83
CA TYR A 127 6.30 15.05 -20.88
C TYR A 127 6.81 13.97 -21.82
N PRO A 128 6.78 14.14 -23.16
CA PRO A 128 6.28 15.27 -23.96
C PRO A 128 4.73 15.44 -23.92
N PRO A 129 4.15 16.49 -24.52
CA PRO A 129 2.70 16.72 -24.48
C PRO A 129 1.85 15.66 -25.20
N ASN A 130 2.44 14.79 -26.01
CA ASN A 130 1.71 13.81 -26.80
C ASN A 130 1.24 12.64 -25.93
N VAL A 131 -0.02 12.69 -25.49
CA VAL A 131 -0.72 11.62 -24.76
C VAL A 131 -1.97 11.21 -25.53
N SER A 132 -2.29 9.92 -25.54
CA SER A 132 -3.53 9.38 -26.10
C SER A 132 -4.35 8.67 -25.02
N VAL A 133 -5.68 8.77 -25.14
CA VAL A 133 -6.62 8.16 -24.21
C VAL A 133 -7.67 7.38 -24.99
N THR A 134 -7.88 6.14 -24.60
CA THR A 134 -8.92 5.26 -25.14
C THR A 134 -9.83 4.80 -24.02
N TRP A 135 -11.14 4.92 -24.23
CA TRP A 135 -12.13 4.39 -23.31
C TRP A 135 -12.58 3.01 -23.80
N LEU A 136 -12.56 2.02 -22.92
CA LEU A 136 -12.90 0.64 -23.25
C LEU A 136 -14.02 0.14 -22.33
N LYS A 137 -14.90 -0.69 -22.86
CA LYS A 137 -15.93 -1.40 -22.11
C LYS A 137 -15.43 -2.82 -21.84
N LEU A 138 -15.44 -3.21 -20.57
CA LEU A 138 -15.11 -4.57 -20.18
C LEU A 138 -16.35 -5.46 -20.31
N ARG A 139 -16.27 -6.47 -21.19
CA ARG A 139 -17.28 -7.54 -21.28
C ARG A 139 -17.02 -8.61 -20.23
N GLU A 140 -18.08 -9.30 -19.81
CA GLU A 140 -18.01 -10.39 -18.85
C GLU A 140 -17.52 -11.68 -19.55
N GLY A 141 -16.39 -12.22 -19.10
CA GLY A 141 -15.74 -13.44 -19.59
C GLY A 141 -14.56 -13.85 -18.69
N GLU A 142 -14.18 -15.14 -18.71
CA GLU A 142 -13.01 -15.66 -17.98
C GLU A 142 -11.73 -14.92 -18.39
N GLN A 143 -10.74 -14.88 -17.50
CA GLN A 143 -9.61 -13.95 -17.51
C GLN A 143 -8.76 -13.95 -18.80
N ASP A 144 -8.85 -15.00 -19.62
CA ASP A 144 -8.07 -15.20 -20.84
C ASP A 144 -8.84 -14.88 -22.15
N ASP A 145 -10.18 -14.77 -22.09
CA ASP A 145 -11.06 -14.51 -23.25
C ASP A 145 -11.78 -13.15 -23.16
N ARG A 146 -11.22 -12.20 -22.39
CA ARG A 146 -11.85 -10.90 -22.15
C ARG A 146 -11.82 -10.01 -23.39
N GLU A 147 -12.98 -9.85 -24.03
CA GLU A 147 -13.15 -8.88 -25.10
C GLU A 147 -13.31 -7.45 -24.53
N GLU A 148 -12.41 -6.56 -24.93
CA GLU A 148 -12.49 -5.11 -24.67
C GLU A 148 -13.04 -4.40 -25.90
N GLU A 149 -14.08 -3.59 -25.73
CA GLU A 149 -14.65 -2.81 -26.83
C GLU A 149 -14.37 -1.33 -26.66
N ALA A 150 -13.86 -0.68 -27.72
CA ALA A 150 -13.69 0.77 -27.72
C ALA A 150 -15.04 1.49 -27.62
N ILE A 151 -15.14 2.44 -26.71
CA ILE A 151 -16.31 3.29 -26.52
C ILE A 151 -16.11 4.60 -27.28
N GLU A 152 -17.03 4.89 -28.21
CA GLU A 152 -17.07 6.20 -28.88
C GLU A 152 -17.60 7.30 -27.95
N GLY A 153 -17.18 8.55 -28.18
CA GLY A 153 -17.63 9.71 -27.40
C GLY A 153 -16.77 10.06 -26.19
N GLY A 154 -15.55 9.50 -26.11
CA GLY A 154 -14.49 10.01 -25.25
C GLY A 154 -13.96 11.35 -25.76
N GLU A 155 -13.86 12.33 -24.88
CA GLU A 155 -13.29 13.64 -25.14
C GLU A 155 -12.04 13.83 -24.27
N MET A 156 -11.03 14.54 -24.79
CA MET A 156 -9.83 14.89 -24.04
C MET A 156 -9.63 16.40 -24.10
N TRP A 157 -9.43 17.01 -22.93
CA TRP A 157 -9.16 18.43 -22.75
C TRP A 157 -7.68 18.64 -22.39
N GLY A 158 -7.01 19.59 -23.03
CA GLY A 158 -5.56 19.78 -22.94
C GLY A 158 -4.81 19.08 -24.09
N PRO A 159 -3.49 18.84 -23.95
CA PRO A 159 -2.63 19.04 -22.78
C PRO A 159 -2.34 20.54 -22.50
N VAL A 160 -2.55 20.98 -21.26
CA VAL A 160 -2.20 22.32 -20.78
C VAL A 160 -0.87 22.24 -20.04
N GLN A 161 0.07 23.11 -20.39
CA GLN A 161 1.33 23.21 -19.67
C GLN A 161 1.12 23.86 -18.29
N THR A 162 1.35 23.13 -17.21
CA THR A 162 1.16 23.60 -15.82
C THR A 162 2.45 24.10 -15.20
N GLN A 163 3.58 23.52 -15.58
CA GLN A 163 4.94 23.91 -15.20
C GLN A 163 5.86 23.78 -16.42
N PRO A 164 7.11 24.26 -16.38
CA PRO A 164 8.08 23.95 -17.43
C PRO A 164 8.10 22.44 -17.72
N ARG A 165 7.74 22.05 -18.95
CA ARG A 165 7.64 20.66 -19.44
C ARG A 165 6.63 19.75 -18.74
N LEU A 166 5.88 20.18 -17.73
CA LEU A 166 4.81 19.35 -17.18
C LEU A 166 3.48 19.73 -17.80
N TYR A 167 2.83 18.71 -18.35
CA TYR A 167 1.52 18.84 -18.95
C TYR A 167 0.47 18.18 -18.08
N ARG A 168 -0.73 18.71 -18.21
CA ARG A 168 -1.95 18.15 -17.65
C ARG A 168 -3.00 18.00 -18.74
N ALA A 169 -3.68 16.87 -18.76
CA ALA A 169 -4.86 16.64 -19.58
C ALA A 169 -6.00 16.08 -18.71
N THR A 170 -7.23 16.28 -19.16
CA THR A 170 -8.42 15.70 -18.54
C THR A 170 -9.14 14.89 -19.59
N ALA A 171 -9.36 13.61 -19.32
CA ALA A 171 -10.16 12.76 -20.18
C ALA A 171 -11.57 12.64 -19.60
N THR A 172 -12.59 12.73 -20.47
CA THR A 172 -14.00 12.62 -20.09
C THR A 172 -14.76 11.71 -21.04
N LEU A 173 -15.74 10.99 -20.53
CA LEU A 173 -16.62 10.12 -21.30
C LEU A 173 -18.08 10.40 -20.95
N LYS A 174 -18.90 10.73 -21.96
CA LYS A 174 -20.35 10.90 -21.79
C LYS A 174 -21.04 9.54 -21.64
N ARG A 175 -21.84 9.35 -20.59
CA ARG A 175 -22.59 8.10 -20.39
C ARG A 175 -23.89 8.13 -21.20
N THR A 176 -23.85 7.58 -22.41
CA THR A 176 -25.02 7.35 -23.26
C THR A 176 -25.92 6.21 -22.73
N ALA A 177 -27.20 6.21 -23.10
CA ALA A 177 -28.19 5.23 -22.62
C ALA A 177 -27.83 3.76 -22.95
N THR A 178 -27.04 3.51 -24.00
CA THR A 178 -26.49 2.20 -24.35
C THR A 178 -25.43 1.70 -23.36
N ASN A 179 -24.80 2.60 -22.60
CA ASN A 179 -23.89 2.31 -21.48
C ASN A 179 -24.63 2.23 -20.13
N GLN A 180 -25.94 2.49 -20.12
CA GLN A 180 -26.80 2.32 -18.95
C GLN A 180 -27.56 1.01 -18.98
N ASP A 181 -27.15 0.03 -19.80
CA ASP A 181 -27.90 -1.21 -19.99
C ASP A 181 -28.10 -1.91 -18.62
N LYS A 182 -29.28 -1.68 -18.06
CA LYS A 182 -29.68 -2.02 -16.70
C LYS A 182 -29.95 -3.51 -16.64
N LYS A 183 -28.93 -4.38 -16.77
CA LYS A 183 -29.02 -5.79 -16.33
C LYS A 183 -27.77 -6.67 -16.46
N LYS A 184 -26.55 -6.14 -16.50
CA LYS A 184 -25.35 -7.00 -16.36
C LYS A 184 -24.48 -6.50 -15.22
N ARG A 185 -24.68 -7.12 -14.05
CA ARG A 185 -23.82 -6.99 -12.87
C ARG A 185 -22.42 -7.45 -13.28
N GLY A 186 -21.53 -6.54 -13.67
CA GLY A 186 -20.16 -6.92 -14.03
C GLY A 186 -19.48 -6.06 -15.09
N GLY A 187 -20.22 -5.19 -15.81
CA GLY A 187 -19.62 -4.31 -16.82
C GLY A 187 -18.80 -3.17 -16.21
N GLY A 188 -17.49 -3.15 -16.49
CA GLY A 188 -16.57 -2.05 -16.17
C GLY A 188 -16.28 -1.15 -17.37
N ILE A 189 -15.77 0.05 -17.10
CA ILE A 189 -15.23 0.99 -18.10
C ILE A 189 -13.76 1.21 -17.76
N ILE A 190 -12.88 1.02 -18.73
CA ILE A 190 -11.45 1.25 -18.59
C ILE A 190 -11.09 2.56 -19.28
N CYS A 191 -10.30 3.40 -18.61
CA CYS A 191 -9.56 4.48 -19.26
C CYS A 191 -8.13 3.99 -19.47
N ARG A 192 -7.75 3.79 -20.74
CA ARG A 192 -6.40 3.40 -21.15
C ARG A 192 -5.64 4.63 -21.62
N VAL A 193 -4.56 4.96 -20.93
CA VAL A 193 -3.69 6.10 -21.22
C VAL A 193 -2.37 5.62 -21.80
N GLU A 194 -2.05 6.12 -22.99
CA GLU A 194 -0.84 5.82 -23.74
C GLU A 194 0.04 7.07 -23.86
N HIS A 195 1.34 6.87 -23.72
CA HIS A 195 2.32 7.93 -23.78
C HIS A 195 3.70 7.31 -24.10
N CYS A 196 4.58 8.02 -24.82
CA CYS A 196 5.86 7.45 -25.27
C CYS A 196 6.84 7.09 -24.14
N SER A 197 6.62 7.58 -22.91
CA SER A 197 7.37 7.17 -21.72
C SER A 197 6.89 5.85 -21.10
N LEU A 198 5.77 5.29 -21.56
CA LEU A 198 5.18 4.06 -21.06
C LEU A 198 5.62 2.87 -21.91
N GLN A 199 6.07 1.79 -21.25
CA GLN A 199 6.25 0.49 -21.91
C GLN A 199 4.91 -0.22 -22.10
N GLU A 200 4.03 -0.12 -21.11
CA GLU A 200 2.65 -0.58 -21.11
C GLU A 200 1.73 0.58 -20.74
N PRO A 201 0.54 0.68 -21.37
CA PRO A 201 -0.39 1.75 -21.08
C PRO A 201 -0.86 1.73 -19.61
N ILE A 202 -1.20 2.90 -19.07
CA ILE A 202 -1.81 2.98 -17.73
C ILE A 202 -3.31 2.77 -17.89
N GLU A 203 -3.85 1.78 -17.19
CA GLU A 203 -5.28 1.51 -17.19
C GLU A 203 -5.90 1.84 -15.84
N LYS A 204 -7.06 2.52 -15.90
CA LYS A 204 -7.90 2.76 -14.74
C LYS A 204 -9.25 2.13 -14.97
N LEU A 205 -9.69 1.31 -14.03
CA LEU A 205 -10.97 0.63 -14.10
C LEU A 205 -11.99 1.39 -13.27
N TRP A 206 -13.03 1.84 -13.95
CA TRP A 206 -14.28 2.25 -13.33
C TRP A 206 -15.24 1.08 -13.39
N SER A 207 -15.90 0.77 -12.28
CA SER A 207 -16.99 -0.20 -12.26
C SER A 207 -18.30 0.56 -12.02
N ASN A 208 -19.35 0.23 -12.79
CA ASN A 208 -20.69 0.75 -12.54
C ASN A 208 -21.25 0.06 -11.31
N VAL A 209 -20.74 0.45 -10.15
CA VAL A 209 -21.24 -0.08 -8.90
C VAL A 209 -22.10 0.97 -8.27
N ASP A 210 -23.33 0.57 -7.97
CA ASP A 210 -24.27 1.38 -7.23
C ASP A 210 -23.57 1.84 -5.95
N ILE A 211 -23.35 3.16 -5.85
CA ILE A 211 -22.77 3.74 -4.65
C ILE A 211 -23.87 3.72 -3.60
N VAL A 212 -23.83 2.71 -2.74
CA VAL A 212 -24.77 2.55 -1.63
C VAL A 212 -24.06 2.97 -0.37
N ALA A 213 -24.66 3.86 0.42
CA ALA A 213 -24.06 4.23 1.70
C ALA A 213 -24.12 3.03 2.67
N PRO A 214 -23.05 2.74 3.42
CA PRO A 214 -23.11 1.76 4.50
C PRO A 214 -23.98 2.29 5.64
N SER A 215 -24.66 1.37 6.33
CA SER A 215 -25.29 1.65 7.62
C SER A 215 -24.22 1.70 8.71
N ILE A 216 -24.12 2.85 9.37
CA ILE A 216 -23.14 3.11 10.42
C ILE A 216 -23.86 3.17 11.77
N PRO A 217 -23.57 2.25 12.71
CA PRO A 217 -24.19 2.29 14.04
C PRO A 217 -23.82 3.58 14.77
N PRO A 218 -24.65 4.07 15.70
CA PRO A 218 -24.48 5.38 16.33
C PRO A 218 -23.27 5.46 17.29
N SER A 219 -22.82 4.32 17.81
CA SER A 219 -21.76 4.24 18.83
C SER A 219 -20.73 3.16 18.49
N ILE A 220 -19.53 3.32 19.05
CA ILE A 220 -18.48 2.29 19.05
C ILE A 220 -18.75 1.34 20.22
N SER A 221 -18.66 0.04 19.98
CA SER A 221 -18.72 -0.96 21.05
C SER A 221 -17.33 -1.13 21.66
N VAL A 222 -17.27 -1.30 22.99
CA VAL A 222 -16.03 -1.54 23.72
C VAL A 222 -16.22 -2.66 24.74
N CYS A 223 -15.25 -3.56 24.82
CA CYS A 223 -15.16 -4.58 25.86
C CYS A 223 -13.79 -4.50 26.54
N TRP A 224 -13.76 -4.37 27.87
CA TRP A 224 -12.52 -4.32 28.64
C TRP A 224 -12.18 -5.70 29.21
N SER A 225 -10.92 -6.11 29.09
CA SER A 225 -10.38 -7.25 29.81
C SER A 225 -10.02 -6.86 31.26
N SER A 226 -9.90 -7.85 32.13
CA SER A 226 -9.38 -7.68 33.50
C SER A 226 -7.93 -7.16 33.53
N GLU A 227 -7.20 -7.31 32.43
CA GLU A 227 -5.82 -6.86 32.27
C GLU A 227 -5.71 -5.41 31.77
N GLY A 228 -6.85 -4.70 31.60
CA GLY A 228 -6.85 -3.30 31.20
C GLY A 228 -6.70 -3.06 29.69
N VAL A 229 -6.93 -4.09 28.88
CA VAL A 229 -6.99 -3.98 27.41
C VAL A 229 -8.45 -3.80 26.98
N GLY A 230 -8.73 -2.70 26.29
CA GLY A 230 -10.03 -2.41 25.70
C GLY A 230 -10.06 -2.83 24.24
N VAL A 231 -10.99 -3.69 23.85
CA VAL A 231 -11.26 -4.06 22.46
C VAL A 231 -12.40 -3.20 21.96
N PHE A 232 -12.11 -2.30 21.03
CA PHE A 232 -13.07 -1.43 20.37
C PHE A 232 -13.48 -2.05 19.04
N SER A 233 -14.77 -2.02 18.72
CA SER A 233 -15.27 -2.56 17.47
C SER A 233 -16.41 -1.74 16.89
N LEU A 234 -16.49 -1.70 15.56
CA LEU A 234 -17.61 -1.16 14.82
C LEU A 234 -18.04 -2.16 13.73
N LEU A 235 -19.33 -2.48 13.68
CA LEU A 235 -19.93 -3.31 12.63
C LEU A 235 -20.68 -2.40 11.64
N LEU A 236 -20.23 -2.38 10.40
CA LEU A 236 -20.85 -1.65 9.30
C LEU A 236 -21.64 -2.64 8.45
N LYS A 237 -22.89 -2.31 8.14
CA LYS A 237 -23.75 -3.16 7.30
C LYS A 237 -23.99 -2.52 5.94
N GLY A 238 -23.93 -3.34 4.91
CA GLY A 238 -24.08 -2.95 3.52
C GLY A 238 -23.01 -1.94 3.07
N GLY A 239 -23.38 -1.16 2.07
CA GLY A 239 -22.52 -0.15 1.48
C GLY A 239 -21.63 -0.68 0.36
N HIS A 240 -21.44 0.16 -0.64
CA HIS A 240 -20.56 -0.10 -1.76
C HIS A 240 -20.04 1.24 -2.32
N PRO A 241 -18.74 1.40 -2.62
CA PRO A 241 -17.63 0.45 -2.43
C PRO A 241 -17.23 0.25 -0.95
N LYS A 242 -16.17 -0.54 -0.71
CA LYS A 242 -15.62 -0.75 0.64
C LYS A 242 -15.25 0.58 1.29
N VAL A 243 -15.64 0.73 2.56
CA VAL A 243 -15.28 1.89 3.39
C VAL A 243 -13.79 1.94 3.67
N LYS A 244 -13.25 3.15 3.83
CA LYS A 244 -11.92 3.37 4.42
C LYS A 244 -12.09 3.78 5.88
N LEU A 245 -11.32 3.16 6.75
CA LEU A 245 -11.39 3.33 8.20
C LEU A 245 -10.05 3.81 8.75
N LEU A 246 -10.09 4.73 9.71
CA LEU A 246 -8.92 5.17 10.46
C LEU A 246 -9.29 5.29 11.93
N TRP A 247 -8.71 4.41 12.74
CA TRP A 247 -8.81 4.47 14.20
C TRP A 247 -7.74 5.40 14.75
N ALA A 248 -8.10 6.18 15.76
CA ALA A 248 -7.17 7.02 16.50
C ALA A 248 -7.58 7.12 17.96
N ALA A 249 -6.62 7.15 18.89
CA ALA A 249 -6.92 7.31 20.31
C ALA A 249 -5.94 8.23 21.04
N GLY A 250 -6.41 8.78 22.16
CA GLY A 250 -5.60 9.61 23.05
C GLY A 250 -6.42 10.53 23.95
N GLY A 251 -5.72 11.42 24.63
CA GLY A 251 -6.31 12.44 25.50
C GLY A 251 -6.66 13.68 24.69
N SER A 252 -5.89 14.76 24.84
CA SER A 252 -6.05 16.00 24.07
C SER A 252 -5.67 15.86 22.59
N THR A 253 -4.69 15.01 22.29
CA THR A 253 -4.25 14.65 20.94
C THR A 253 -4.53 13.18 20.68
N LEU A 254 -4.85 12.84 19.43
CA LEU A 254 -5.13 11.47 19.00
C LEU A 254 -3.97 10.96 18.14
N SER A 255 -3.58 9.71 18.35
CA SER A 255 -2.59 9.00 17.53
C SER A 255 -3.27 7.88 16.77
N PRO A 256 -2.91 7.62 15.50
CA PRO A 256 -3.45 6.50 14.72
C PRO A 256 -3.24 5.16 15.43
N LEU A 257 -4.21 4.26 15.28
CA LEU A 257 -4.17 2.90 15.80
C LEU A 257 -4.14 1.89 14.65
N VAL A 258 -3.50 0.75 14.90
CA VAL A 258 -3.60 -0.44 14.07
C VAL A 258 -4.93 -1.13 14.36
N SER A 259 -5.69 -1.44 13.31
CA SER A 259 -6.94 -2.17 13.35
C SER A 259 -6.92 -3.39 12.44
N ASN A 260 -7.86 -4.28 12.68
CA ASN A 260 -8.12 -5.46 11.87
C ASN A 260 -9.56 -5.40 11.35
N GLU A 261 -9.72 -5.53 10.04
CA GLU A 261 -11.03 -5.56 9.37
C GLU A 261 -11.35 -6.97 8.89
N THR A 262 -12.50 -7.50 9.30
CA THR A 262 -13.06 -8.75 8.80
C THR A 262 -14.32 -8.48 8.00
N GLU A 263 -14.51 -9.25 6.92
CA GLU A 263 -15.64 -9.14 6.02
C GLU A 263 -16.38 -10.45 5.89
N GLU A 264 -17.70 -10.37 6.06
CA GLU A 264 -18.61 -11.51 5.93
C GLU A 264 -19.89 -11.07 5.21
N ILE A 265 -20.69 -12.04 4.80
CA ILE A 265 -22.02 -11.79 4.24
C ILE A 265 -23.00 -12.09 5.37
N GLY A 266 -23.76 -11.08 5.79
CA GLY A 266 -24.78 -11.20 6.82
C GLY A 266 -25.92 -12.13 6.39
N ASP A 267 -26.72 -12.54 7.36
CA ASP A 267 -27.95 -13.32 7.17
C ASP A 267 -28.97 -12.61 6.26
N ASP A 268 -28.99 -11.29 6.30
CA ASP A 268 -29.77 -10.41 5.43
C ASP A 268 -29.25 -10.30 3.98
N GLY A 269 -28.14 -11.01 3.67
CA GLY A 269 -27.48 -11.00 2.38
C GLY A 269 -26.70 -9.71 2.08
N GLN A 270 -26.59 -8.79 3.05
CA GLN A 270 -25.77 -7.60 2.92
C GLN A 270 -24.33 -7.89 3.35
N ARG A 271 -23.38 -7.10 2.83
CA ARG A 271 -21.99 -7.14 3.29
C ARG A 271 -21.92 -6.65 4.74
N GLU A 272 -21.27 -7.40 5.61
CA GLU A 272 -20.94 -6.96 6.95
C GLU A 272 -19.43 -6.79 7.08
N MET A 273 -19.02 -5.59 7.50
CA MET A 273 -17.63 -5.25 7.76
C MET A 273 -17.47 -4.96 9.25
N LYS A 274 -16.68 -5.79 9.93
CA LYS A 274 -16.33 -5.56 11.33
C LYS A 274 -14.89 -5.05 11.40
N SER A 275 -14.70 -3.85 11.95
CA SER A 275 -13.37 -3.34 12.25
C SER A 275 -13.15 -3.35 13.75
N VAL A 276 -11.99 -3.88 14.17
CA VAL A 276 -11.63 -4.09 15.57
C VAL A 276 -10.25 -3.50 15.82
N CYS A 277 -10.08 -2.76 16.93
CA CYS A 277 -8.77 -2.40 17.45
C CYS A 277 -8.68 -2.72 18.95
N ALA A 278 -7.55 -3.27 19.38
CA ALA A 278 -7.27 -3.49 20.80
C ALA A 278 -6.35 -2.38 21.31
N LEU A 279 -6.61 -1.89 22.51
CA LEU A 279 -5.90 -0.76 23.11
C LEU A 279 -5.64 -1.00 24.60
N GLU A 280 -4.37 -0.97 24.99
CA GLU A 280 -3.94 -1.00 26.39
C GLU A 280 -3.79 0.42 26.93
N ARG A 281 -4.30 0.66 28.14
CA ARG A 281 -4.07 1.91 28.87
C ARG A 281 -2.65 1.87 29.45
N SER A 282 -1.73 2.68 28.94
CA SER A 282 -0.45 2.89 29.62
C SER A 282 -0.69 3.68 30.91
N THR A 283 -0.89 2.99 32.03
CA THR A 283 -0.74 3.60 33.36
C THR A 283 0.75 3.78 33.60
N SER A 284 1.22 5.01 33.50
CA SER A 284 2.61 5.36 33.78
C SER A 284 2.92 5.12 35.28
N LEU A 285 3.32 3.89 35.60
CA LEU A 285 3.97 3.49 36.86
C LEU A 285 5.06 2.47 36.52
N ALA A 286 5.90 2.81 35.55
CA ALA A 286 7.15 2.12 35.27
C ALA A 286 8.12 3.11 34.62
N ILE A 287 8.61 4.08 35.40
CA ILE A 287 9.84 4.79 35.05
C ILE A 287 10.79 4.67 36.24
N GLN A 288 11.98 4.13 35.92
CA GLN A 288 13.22 4.00 36.71
C GLN A 288 13.41 2.74 37.57
N MET A 289 13.98 1.71 36.92
CA MET A 289 15.35 1.33 37.28
C MET A 289 16.14 0.99 36.01
N ASN A 290 17.21 1.76 35.81
CA ASN A 290 18.26 1.49 34.82
C ASN A 290 18.84 0.08 35.06
N LYS A 291 18.55 -0.86 34.16
CA LYS A 291 19.46 -1.93 33.76
C LYS A 291 19.32 -2.18 32.26
N GLN A 292 20.46 -2.51 31.66
CA GLN A 292 20.72 -2.75 30.23
C GLN A 292 19.65 -3.59 29.50
N PRO A 293 19.59 -3.52 28.15
CA PRO A 293 18.59 -4.22 27.36
C PRO A 293 18.84 -5.72 27.40
N GLU A 294 18.18 -6.43 28.31
CA GLU A 294 18.01 -7.87 28.22
C GLU A 294 16.92 -8.16 27.17
N ARG A 295 17.27 -8.96 26.17
CA ARG A 295 16.33 -9.69 25.30
C ARG A 295 15.28 -10.36 26.18
N ARG A 296 14.10 -9.75 26.32
CA ARG A 296 12.92 -10.42 26.89
C ARG A 296 11.96 -10.80 25.77
N ARG A 297 12.16 -12.06 25.37
CA ARG A 297 11.23 -12.94 24.68
C ARG A 297 9.88 -12.96 25.45
N ASN A 298 8.81 -13.18 24.69
CA ASN A 298 7.44 -13.52 25.12
C ASN A 298 6.45 -12.35 25.19
N GLY A 299 5.97 -11.93 24.01
CA GLY A 299 4.61 -11.39 23.89
C GLY A 299 3.63 -12.49 24.30
N HIS A 300 2.76 -12.23 25.27
CA HIS A 300 1.72 -13.17 25.64
C HIS A 300 0.68 -13.21 24.52
N ALA A 301 0.69 -14.28 23.74
CA ALA A 301 -0.41 -14.63 22.85
C ALA A 301 -1.58 -15.11 23.71
N ILE A 302 -2.55 -14.23 23.96
CA ILE A 302 -3.79 -14.62 24.65
C ILE A 302 -4.63 -15.40 23.64
N LYS A 303 -4.79 -16.71 23.88
CA LYS A 303 -5.70 -17.56 23.10
C LYS A 303 -7.14 -17.09 23.32
N THR A 304 -7.76 -16.50 22.31
CA THR A 304 -9.19 -16.18 22.26
C THR A 304 -10.01 -17.46 22.13
N LYS A 305 -10.25 -18.12 23.27
CA LYS A 305 -11.24 -19.20 23.40
C LYS A 305 -12.22 -18.89 24.54
N ALA A 306 -12.77 -17.68 24.56
CA ALA A 306 -13.86 -17.29 25.45
C ALA A 306 -14.44 -15.93 25.03
N ALA A 307 -15.00 -15.82 23.83
CA ALA A 307 -15.85 -14.68 23.45
C ALA A 307 -16.68 -14.95 22.19
N VAL A 308 -17.13 -16.20 21.97
CA VAL A 308 -18.22 -16.50 21.04
C VAL A 308 -18.96 -17.70 21.60
N THR A 309 -19.96 -17.44 22.43
CA THR A 309 -21.05 -18.39 22.67
C THR A 309 -22.33 -17.59 22.60
N ASP A 310 -23.06 -17.85 21.53
CA ASP A 310 -24.45 -17.53 21.26
C ASP A 310 -25.33 -17.60 22.53
N PRO A 311 -26.14 -16.57 22.85
CA PRO A 311 -27.01 -16.58 24.02
C PRO A 311 -28.27 -17.46 23.89
N ASP A 312 -28.53 -18.14 22.77
CA ASP A 312 -29.77 -18.91 22.55
C ASP A 312 -29.64 -20.45 22.67
N ALA A 313 -28.59 -20.97 23.30
CA ALA A 313 -28.52 -22.40 23.63
C ALA A 313 -29.26 -22.71 24.95
N GLU A 314 -30.57 -23.01 24.85
CA GLU A 314 -31.33 -23.65 25.92
C GLU A 314 -30.69 -25.00 26.30
N GLY A 315 -30.45 -25.19 27.60
CA GLY A 315 -30.17 -26.48 28.20
C GLY A 315 -28.71 -26.66 28.61
N ILE A 316 -28.45 -26.59 29.91
CA ILE A 316 -27.85 -27.69 30.69
C ILE A 316 -28.19 -27.43 32.17
N GLU A 317 -28.77 -28.45 32.78
CA GLU A 317 -29.15 -28.54 34.19
C GLU A 317 -27.93 -28.50 35.13
N TYR A 318 -28.12 -27.91 36.30
CA TYR A 318 -27.19 -27.99 37.42
C TYR A 318 -27.27 -29.39 38.07
N ILE A 319 -26.13 -30.06 38.26
CA ILE A 319 -25.99 -31.10 39.28
C ILE A 319 -24.68 -30.90 40.06
N ASP A 320 -24.86 -31.07 41.36
CA ASP A 320 -24.01 -30.78 42.51
C ASP A 320 -23.09 -31.97 42.90
N GLU A 321 -22.11 -31.66 43.75
CA GLU A 321 -21.36 -32.49 44.72
C GLU A 321 -20.72 -33.88 44.37
N LYS A 322 -19.39 -33.93 44.68
CA LYS A 322 -18.56 -35.01 45.31
C LYS A 322 -18.48 -36.38 44.57
N VAL A 323 -17.43 -37.21 44.66
CA VAL A 323 -16.60 -37.68 45.77
C VAL A 323 -15.29 -38.26 45.20
N GLU A 324 -14.23 -38.22 46.01
CA GLU A 324 -12.96 -38.95 45.93
C GLU A 324 -13.09 -40.45 45.57
N VAL A 325 -12.13 -41.00 44.80
CA VAL A 325 -11.56 -42.35 45.02
C VAL A 325 -10.12 -42.38 44.47
N GLU A 326 -9.16 -42.56 45.37
CA GLU A 326 -7.78 -42.96 45.10
C GLU A 326 -7.70 -44.37 44.48
N ASN A 327 -6.70 -44.65 43.65
CA ASN A 327 -5.87 -45.83 43.88
C ASN A 327 -4.52 -45.82 43.14
N ASN A 328 -3.53 -46.28 43.89
CA ASN A 328 -2.09 -46.33 43.65
C ASN A 328 -1.63 -47.37 42.63
N ASN A 329 -0.44 -47.15 42.04
CA ASN A 329 0.76 -48.01 42.09
C ASN A 329 1.80 -47.48 41.06
N ILE A 330 2.99 -46.99 41.46
CA ILE A 330 4.25 -47.75 41.79
C ILE A 330 4.79 -48.44 40.51
N ASP A 331 6.02 -48.30 40.00
CA ASP A 331 7.31 -47.76 40.46
C ASP A 331 8.30 -47.73 39.25
N ARG A 332 9.35 -46.88 39.33
CA ARG A 332 10.77 -47.11 38.92
C ARG A 332 11.16 -47.31 37.43
N ASP A 333 12.30 -46.87 36.92
CA ASP A 333 13.53 -46.24 37.45
C ASP A 333 14.16 -45.30 36.39
N GLU A 334 14.98 -44.37 36.90
CA GLU A 334 16.11 -43.60 36.31
C GLU A 334 16.98 -44.38 35.28
N ASP A 335 17.79 -43.82 34.36
CA ASP A 335 18.75 -42.73 34.54
C ASP A 335 19.40 -42.21 33.21
N THR A 336 19.65 -40.88 33.17
CA THR A 336 20.77 -40.08 32.60
C THR A 336 21.34 -40.16 31.14
N GLN A 337 21.43 -38.94 30.56
CA GLN A 337 22.55 -38.29 29.82
C GLN A 337 22.75 -38.50 28.30
N SER A 338 22.45 -37.47 27.51
CA SER A 338 23.48 -36.53 26.98
C SER A 338 22.84 -35.42 26.12
N GLU A 339 23.10 -34.17 26.49
CA GLU A 339 22.83 -32.95 25.73
C GLU A 339 23.66 -32.91 24.44
N VAL A 340 23.06 -32.49 23.32
CA VAL A 340 23.67 -31.54 22.37
C VAL A 340 22.54 -30.74 21.73
N ASP A 341 22.54 -29.43 22.02
CA ASP A 341 21.71 -28.42 21.38
C ASP A 341 22.05 -28.25 19.89
N GLU A 342 21.04 -28.33 19.03
CA GLU A 342 21.06 -27.68 17.72
C GLU A 342 19.88 -26.72 17.63
N ASP A 343 20.18 -25.44 17.87
CA ASP A 343 19.33 -24.28 17.62
C ASP A 343 18.86 -24.28 16.16
N SER A 344 17.65 -24.79 15.93
CA SER A 344 16.88 -24.48 14.74
C SER A 344 15.98 -23.30 15.08
N ASP A 345 16.39 -22.12 14.62
CA ASP A 345 15.54 -20.94 14.51
C ASP A 345 14.32 -21.28 13.64
N LYS A 346 13.27 -21.81 14.27
CA LYS A 346 11.93 -21.78 13.72
C LYS A 346 11.43 -20.35 13.90
N GLU A 347 11.46 -19.59 12.81
CA GLU A 347 10.63 -18.41 12.65
C GLU A 347 9.21 -18.80 13.10
N MET A 348 8.79 -18.23 14.22
CA MET A 348 7.46 -18.43 14.75
C MET A 348 6.53 -17.72 13.78
N GLU A 349 5.89 -18.49 12.90
CA GLU A 349 4.74 -18.06 12.10
C GLU A 349 3.87 -17.17 13.00
N GLU A 350 3.84 -15.86 12.69
CA GLU A 350 2.92 -14.94 13.34
C GLU A 350 1.52 -15.46 13.06
N ASP A 351 0.84 -15.95 14.10
CA ASP A 351 -0.52 -16.45 13.99
C ASP A 351 -1.39 -15.39 13.30
N PRO A 352 -1.89 -15.64 12.07
CA PRO A 352 -2.61 -14.63 11.29
C PRO A 352 -3.92 -14.19 11.96
N GLY A 353 -4.33 -14.82 13.07
CA GLY A 353 -5.49 -14.46 13.88
C GLY A 353 -5.25 -13.54 15.08
N ALA A 354 -3.99 -13.18 15.41
CA ALA A 354 -3.70 -12.39 16.61
C ALA A 354 -3.97 -10.88 16.41
N LEU A 355 -4.81 -10.26 17.25
CA LEU A 355 -5.07 -8.82 17.22
C LEU A 355 -3.89 -8.03 17.81
N HIS A 356 -3.47 -6.96 17.11
CA HIS A 356 -2.45 -6.05 17.60
C HIS A 356 -2.96 -5.20 18.79
N ILE A 357 -2.21 -5.18 19.89
CA ILE A 357 -2.52 -4.35 21.06
C ILE A 357 -1.81 -3.00 20.93
N ASN A 358 -2.58 -1.96 20.63
CA ASN A 358 -2.08 -0.59 20.59
C ASN A 358 -1.77 -0.09 22.01
N ARG A 359 -0.78 0.79 22.13
CA ARG A 359 -0.43 1.46 23.40
C ARG A 359 -0.50 2.96 23.24
N VAL A 360 -1.25 3.61 24.13
CA VAL A 360 -1.37 5.07 24.12
C VAL A 360 -0.94 5.63 25.46
N SER A 361 0.08 6.49 25.42
CA SER A 361 0.58 7.22 26.58
C SER A 361 -0.29 8.44 26.82
N MET A 362 -0.98 8.48 27.94
CA MET A 362 -1.78 9.63 28.34
C MET A 362 -0.90 10.59 29.14
N SER A 363 -0.57 11.74 28.55
CA SER A 363 0.18 12.78 29.25
C SER A 363 -0.69 13.41 30.34
N LYS A 364 -0.13 13.57 31.54
CA LYS A 364 -0.70 14.44 32.57
C LYS A 364 -0.32 15.87 32.22
N THR A 365 -1.29 16.74 31.97
CA THR A 365 -1.01 18.18 31.88
C THR A 365 -0.63 18.68 33.28
N PRO A 366 0.48 19.43 33.46
CA PRO A 366 0.92 19.88 34.78
C PRO A 366 -0.02 20.89 35.47
N ARG A 367 -1.06 21.35 34.78
CA ARG A 367 -1.91 22.48 35.21
C ARG A 367 -3.36 22.13 35.50
N GLU A 368 -3.79 20.88 35.28
CA GLU A 368 -5.13 20.43 35.65
C GLU A 368 -5.01 19.08 36.36
N ASN A 369 -5.59 18.99 37.56
CA ASN A 369 -5.74 17.74 38.31
C ASN A 369 -6.70 16.75 37.61
N GLU A 370 -7.24 17.09 36.45
CA GLU A 370 -8.05 16.21 35.63
C GLU A 370 -7.14 15.39 34.71
N ARG A 371 -7.05 14.09 34.98
CA ARG A 371 -6.47 13.13 34.03
C ARG A 371 -7.26 13.28 32.72
N ALA A 372 -6.58 13.66 31.63
CA ALA A 372 -7.22 13.75 30.31
C ALA A 372 -7.96 12.43 30.03
N ARG A 373 -9.24 12.47 29.66
CA ARG A 373 -10.03 11.25 29.45
C ARG A 373 -9.60 10.53 28.20
N LEU A 374 -9.56 9.19 28.23
CA LEU A 374 -9.30 8.43 27.02
C LEU A 374 -10.43 8.66 26.00
N ARG A 375 -10.05 9.08 24.80
CA ARG A 375 -10.92 9.17 23.64
C ARG A 375 -10.43 8.20 22.58
N VAL A 376 -11.36 7.47 21.99
CA VAL A 376 -11.12 6.62 20.82
C VAL A 376 -12.07 7.08 19.73
N SER A 377 -11.51 7.48 18.60
CA SER A 377 -12.24 7.98 17.44
C SER A 377 -12.00 7.10 16.23
N LEU A 378 -13.03 6.97 15.42
CA LEU A 378 -13.02 6.26 14.15
C LEU A 378 -13.52 7.22 13.07
N GLU A 379 -12.66 7.47 12.08
CA GLU A 379 -13.01 8.17 10.85
C GLU A 379 -13.45 7.16 9.79
N ILE A 380 -14.60 7.42 9.17
CA ILE A 380 -15.22 6.56 8.16
C ILE A 380 -15.36 7.37 6.87
N THR A 381 -14.59 6.98 5.86
CA THR A 381 -14.56 7.65 4.56
C THR A 381 -15.18 6.75 3.48
N HIS A 382 -16.17 7.28 2.76
CA HIS A 382 -16.90 6.56 1.72
C HIS A 382 -17.42 7.53 0.64
N PRO A 383 -17.43 7.17 -0.66
CA PRO A 383 -17.88 8.04 -1.75
C PRO A 383 -19.33 8.53 -1.65
N ALA A 384 -20.20 7.81 -0.92
CA ALA A 384 -21.58 8.24 -0.66
C ALA A 384 -21.67 9.45 0.29
N PHE A 385 -20.60 9.78 1.02
CA PHE A 385 -20.59 10.87 2.00
C PHE A 385 -19.84 12.08 1.45
N LYS A 386 -20.41 13.29 1.65
CA LYS A 386 -19.74 14.55 1.28
C LYS A 386 -18.55 14.88 2.17
N LEU A 387 -18.56 14.38 3.40
CA LEU A 387 -17.52 14.55 4.42
C LEU A 387 -17.36 13.21 5.17
N PRO A 388 -16.18 12.93 5.76
CA PRO A 388 -15.99 11.76 6.60
C PRO A 388 -16.98 11.74 7.77
N VAL A 389 -17.47 10.54 8.11
CA VAL A 389 -18.34 10.32 9.27
C VAL A 389 -17.46 9.88 10.43
N TYR A 390 -17.65 10.51 11.60
CA TYR A 390 -16.88 10.19 12.79
C TYR A 390 -17.73 9.45 13.83
N ARG A 391 -17.09 8.51 14.52
CA ARG A 391 -17.59 7.94 15.76
C ARG A 391 -16.54 8.12 16.84
N THR A 392 -16.98 8.49 18.04
CA THR A 392 -16.08 8.73 19.16
C THR A 392 -16.65 8.08 20.41
N TRP A 393 -15.83 7.27 21.04
CA TRP A 393 -16.04 6.80 22.40
C TRP A 393 -15.18 7.65 23.34
N THR A 394 -15.77 8.08 24.46
CA THR A 394 -15.07 8.81 25.51
C THR A 394 -15.26 8.06 26.81
N GLU A 395 -14.19 7.96 27.59
CA GLU A 395 -14.22 7.34 28.90
C GLU A 395 -15.26 8.02 29.81
N PRO A 396 -16.17 7.24 30.43
CA PRO A 396 -17.17 7.77 31.35
C PRO A 396 -16.53 8.30 32.64
N ASN A 397 -17.20 9.26 33.29
CA ASN A 397 -16.78 9.76 34.60
C ASN A 397 -17.04 8.74 35.70
N GLU A 398 -16.05 8.51 36.57
CA GLU A 398 -16.23 7.70 37.79
C GLU A 398 -17.14 8.39 38.85
N GLU A 399 -17.57 9.64 38.65
CA GLU A 399 -18.35 10.41 39.64
C GLU A 399 -19.89 10.28 39.57
N MET A 400 -20.46 9.20 39.02
CA MET A 400 -21.91 8.92 39.13
C MET A 400 -22.22 7.48 39.56
N SER A 401 -21.45 6.96 40.52
CA SER A 401 -21.78 5.71 41.21
C SER A 401 -21.56 5.82 42.70
N SER A 402 -22.11 6.88 43.32
CA SER A 402 -22.33 6.93 44.76
C SER A 402 -23.40 7.97 45.09
N SER A 403 -24.68 7.65 44.89
CA SER A 403 -25.84 8.21 45.60
C SER A 403 -27.11 7.50 45.12
N ALA A 404 -27.48 6.44 45.83
CA ALA A 404 -28.86 5.97 45.98
C ALA A 404 -29.20 6.02 47.46
#